data_AF-A0A843YWZ4-F1
#
_entry.id   AF-A0A843YWZ4-F1
#
_cell.length_a   1.000
_cell.length_b   1.000
_cell.length_c   1.000
_cell.angle_alpha   90.00
_cell.angle_beta   90.00
_cell.angle_gamma   90.00
#
_symmetry.space_group_name_H-M   'P 1'
#
loop_
_entity.id
_entity.type
_entity.pdbx_description
1 polymer ?
#
loop_
_entity_poly.entity_id
_entity_poly.type
_entity_poly.pdbx_seq_one_letter_code
_entity_poly.pdbx_strand_id
1 'polypeptide(L)'
;MSGLLTCDWRFSLKYKHRQSGSCLIEILIAIVISVFILLALAAAQLTTLRNQTVAHDRTLATVLSGELIERMRANRDGALNGKYSPALQNYPGQSANRLTNGAAPGCADAIICTSSEVAAMDLYEWRASLARAVVGGWGEISGSAQQGFVVRVYFKESDNEDGVTAHADDADLSKSNCRMAVLAATTDKDVRCLATIFSL
;
A
#
# COMPACT_ATOMS: atom_id res chain seq x y z
N MET A 1 -45.72 -13.74 13.74
CA MET A 1 -45.56 -14.14 12.32
C MET A 1 -44.24 -14.88 12.21
N SER A 2 -44.28 -16.18 12.47
CA SER A 2 -43.11 -17.03 12.65
C SER A 2 -43.08 -18.01 11.48
N GLY A 3 -42.36 -17.65 10.41
CA GLY A 3 -42.21 -18.46 9.21
C GLY A 3 -41.07 -19.47 9.38
N LEU A 4 -41.42 -20.69 9.78
CA LEU A 4 -40.54 -21.86 9.67
C LEU A 4 -40.45 -22.25 8.19
N LEU A 5 -39.39 -21.81 7.51
CA LEU A 5 -38.92 -22.42 6.27
C LEU A 5 -38.24 -23.74 6.64
N THR A 6 -39.00 -24.84 6.64
CA THR A 6 -38.43 -26.18 6.65
C THR A 6 -37.86 -26.47 5.27
N CYS A 7 -36.54 -26.64 5.18
CA CYS A 7 -35.88 -27.15 3.99
C CYS A 7 -36.30 -28.62 3.78
N ASP A 8 -37.33 -28.87 2.96
CA ASP A 8 -37.67 -30.21 2.49
C ASP A 8 -36.87 -30.52 1.21
N TRP A 9 -35.59 -30.87 1.37
CA TRP A 9 -34.78 -31.41 0.28
C TRP A 9 -34.82 -32.93 0.29
N ARG A 10 -35.95 -33.52 -0.11
CA ARG A 10 -36.10 -34.98 -0.25
C ARG A 10 -35.61 -35.45 -1.61
N PHE A 11 -34.29 -35.51 -1.81
CA PHE A 11 -33.67 -36.19 -2.96
C PHE A 11 -33.81 -37.71 -2.79
N SER A 12 -34.83 -38.30 -3.42
CA SER A 12 -34.99 -39.76 -3.46
C SER A 12 -34.18 -40.36 -4.61
N LEU A 13 -32.92 -40.69 -4.35
CA LEU A 13 -32.09 -41.46 -5.28
C LEU A 13 -32.26 -42.95 -5.00
N LYS A 14 -33.17 -43.61 -5.74
CA LYS A 14 -33.20 -45.08 -5.81
C LYS A 14 -32.14 -45.57 -6.79
N TYR A 15 -30.90 -45.68 -6.33
CA TYR A 15 -29.87 -46.42 -7.06
C TYR A 15 -29.76 -47.85 -6.52
N LYS A 16 -30.35 -48.81 -7.24
CA LYS A 16 -30.16 -50.24 -6.99
C LYS A 16 -29.07 -50.74 -7.92
N HIS A 17 -27.81 -50.61 -7.54
CA HIS A 17 -26.69 -51.23 -8.28
C HIS A 17 -26.17 -52.46 -7.54
N ARG A 18 -26.10 -53.59 -8.26
CA ARG A 18 -25.20 -54.69 -7.93
C ARG A 18 -23.77 -54.14 -8.03
N GLN A 19 -23.01 -54.25 -6.96
CA GLN A 19 -21.62 -53.82 -6.87
C GLN A 19 -20.75 -54.71 -7.77
N SER A 20 -20.58 -54.31 -9.04
CA SER A 20 -19.51 -54.83 -9.90
C SER A 20 -18.21 -54.09 -9.56
N GLY A 21 -17.08 -54.80 -9.53
CA GLY A 21 -15.77 -54.32 -9.07
C GLY A 21 -15.11 -53.15 -9.84
N SER A 22 -15.87 -52.30 -10.52
CA SER A 22 -15.40 -51.09 -11.22
C SER A 22 -15.14 -49.89 -10.29
N CYS A 23 -15.46 -49.98 -9.01
CA CYS A 23 -15.23 -48.91 -8.03
C CYS A 23 -13.74 -48.52 -7.87
N LEU A 24 -12.82 -49.48 -8.01
CA LEU A 24 -11.39 -49.21 -7.81
C LEU A 24 -10.79 -48.35 -8.94
N ILE A 25 -11.16 -48.60 -10.20
CA ILE A 25 -10.70 -47.79 -11.33
C ILE A 25 -11.36 -46.40 -11.32
N GLU A 26 -12.61 -46.30 -10.87
CA GLU A 26 -13.33 -45.03 -10.72
C GLU A 26 -12.68 -44.12 -9.68
N ILE A 27 -12.30 -44.66 -8.53
CA ILE A 27 -11.58 -43.90 -7.49
C ILE A 27 -10.19 -43.51 -7.96
N LEU A 28 -9.48 -44.37 -8.70
CA LEU A 28 -8.16 -44.03 -9.25
C LEU A 28 -8.24 -42.83 -10.20
N ILE A 29 -9.23 -42.82 -11.09
CA ILE A 29 -9.47 -41.70 -12.01
C ILE A 29 -9.87 -40.43 -11.22
N ALA A 30 -10.72 -40.55 -10.20
CA ALA A 30 -11.11 -39.42 -9.35
C ALA A 30 -9.91 -38.80 -8.63
N ILE A 31 -8.98 -39.62 -8.12
CA ILE A 31 -7.75 -39.13 -7.49
C ILE A 31 -6.87 -38.42 -8.52
N VAL A 32 -6.69 -39.01 -9.72
CA VAL A 32 -5.90 -38.38 -10.80
C VAL A 32 -6.46 -37.00 -11.17
N ILE A 33 -7.77 -36.89 -11.37
CA ILE A 33 -8.43 -35.61 -11.67
C ILE A 33 -8.28 -34.62 -10.49
N SER A 34 -8.44 -35.09 -9.25
CA SER A 34 -8.29 -34.25 -8.06
C SER A 34 -6.89 -33.65 -7.91
N VAL A 35 -5.85 -34.41 -8.27
CA VAL A 35 -4.47 -33.90 -8.26
C VAL A 35 -4.32 -32.73 -9.24
N PHE A 36 -4.87 -32.84 -10.46
CA PHE A 36 -4.85 -31.73 -11.42
C PHE A 36 -5.62 -30.50 -10.94
N ILE A 37 -6.78 -30.70 -10.28
CA ILE A 37 -7.57 -29.61 -9.70
C ILE A 37 -6.77 -28.88 -8.61
N LEU A 38 -6.13 -29.63 -7.70
CA LEU A 38 -5.35 -29.04 -6.61
C LEU A 38 -4.10 -28.31 -7.12
N LEU A 39 -3.46 -28.80 -8.18
CA LEU A 39 -2.35 -28.12 -8.85
C LEU A 39 -2.79 -26.78 -9.44
N ALA A 40 -3.93 -26.75 -10.14
CA ALA A 40 -4.49 -25.52 -10.69
C ALA A 40 -4.86 -24.51 -9.58
N LEU A 41 -5.44 -24.98 -8.47
CA LEU A 41 -5.77 -24.15 -7.32
C LEU A 41 -4.52 -23.57 -6.65
N ALA A 42 -3.46 -24.36 -6.49
CA ALA A 42 -2.20 -23.89 -5.91
C ALA A 42 -1.57 -22.77 -6.75
N ALA A 43 -1.58 -22.89 -8.08
CA ALA A 43 -1.11 -21.84 -8.98
C ALA A 43 -1.92 -20.54 -8.82
N ALA A 44 -3.26 -20.65 -8.72
CA ALA A 44 -4.12 -19.49 -8.48
C ALA A 44 -3.83 -18.84 -7.12
N GLN A 45 -3.62 -19.62 -6.06
CA GLN A 45 -3.29 -19.09 -4.73
C GLN A 45 -1.97 -18.30 -4.72
N LEU A 46 -0.95 -18.74 -5.46
CA LEU A 46 0.31 -17.99 -5.59
C LEU A 46 0.11 -16.62 -6.22
N THR A 47 -0.73 -16.52 -7.26
CA THR A 47 -1.04 -15.23 -7.89
C THR A 47 -1.80 -14.30 -6.95
N THR A 48 -2.73 -14.85 -6.15
CA THR A 48 -3.45 -14.07 -5.13
C THR A 48 -2.50 -13.51 -4.07
N LEU A 49 -1.55 -14.31 -3.57
CA LEU A 49 -0.58 -13.84 -2.57
C LEU A 49 0.27 -12.67 -3.10
N ARG A 50 0.68 -12.73 -4.38
CA ARG A 50 1.41 -11.63 -5.03
C ARG A 50 0.55 -10.36 -5.15
N ASN A 51 -0.69 -10.51 -5.60
CA ASN A 51 -1.58 -9.35 -5.71
C ASN A 51 -1.90 -8.75 -4.34
N GLN A 52 -1.90 -9.56 -3.27
CA GLN A 52 -2.08 -9.09 -1.90
C GLN A 52 -0.92 -8.22 -1.43
N THR A 53 0.34 -8.56 -1.72
CA THR A 53 1.49 -7.74 -1.30
C THR A 53 1.48 -6.37 -1.97
N VAL A 54 1.20 -6.34 -3.27
CA VAL A 54 1.04 -5.09 -4.04
C VAL A 54 -0.07 -4.22 -3.48
N ALA A 55 -1.25 -4.79 -3.26
CA ALA A 55 -2.37 -4.06 -2.69
C ALA A 55 -2.09 -3.57 -1.26
N HIS A 56 -1.33 -4.35 -0.48
CA HIS A 56 -0.94 -4.00 0.88
C HIS A 56 -0.04 -2.75 0.90
N ASP A 57 1.00 -2.70 0.07
CA ASP A 57 1.92 -1.55 0.01
C ASP A 57 1.19 -0.25 -0.37
N ARG A 58 0.29 -0.31 -1.38
CA ARG A 58 -0.56 0.83 -1.78
C ARG A 58 -1.49 1.29 -0.66
N THR A 59 -2.05 0.33 0.09
CA THR A 59 -2.93 0.61 1.23
C THR A 59 -2.14 1.31 2.33
N LEU A 60 -0.96 0.81 2.69
CA LEU A 60 -0.09 1.43 3.69
C LEU A 60 0.33 2.85 3.29
N ALA A 61 0.70 3.07 2.02
CA ALA A 61 1.03 4.41 1.52
C ALA A 61 -0.15 5.40 1.66
N THR A 62 -1.37 4.93 1.40
CA THR A 62 -2.60 5.74 1.54
C THR A 62 -2.89 6.05 3.00
N VAL A 63 -2.83 5.04 3.88
CA VAL A 63 -3.06 5.20 5.33
C VAL A 63 -2.05 6.18 5.93
N LEU A 64 -0.76 6.00 5.63
CA LEU A 64 0.31 6.86 6.14
C LEU A 64 0.23 8.29 5.58
N SER A 65 -0.29 8.48 4.36
CA SER A 65 -0.61 9.82 3.86
C SER A 65 -1.70 10.48 4.69
N GLY A 66 -2.75 9.72 5.05
CA GLY A 66 -3.83 10.17 5.93
C GLY A 66 -3.35 10.52 7.34
N GLU A 67 -2.41 9.76 7.91
CA GLU A 67 -1.83 10.05 9.23
C GLU A 67 -1.13 11.41 9.26
N LEU A 68 -0.36 11.77 8.22
CA LEU A 68 0.27 13.09 8.14
C LEU A 68 -0.79 14.20 8.04
N ILE A 69 -1.84 13.97 7.24
CA ILE A 69 -2.94 14.94 7.08
C ILE A 69 -3.61 15.22 8.41
N GLU A 70 -3.87 14.18 9.20
CA GLU A 70 -4.50 14.34 10.50
C GLU A 70 -3.57 15.04 11.51
N ARG A 71 -2.26 14.76 11.48
CA ARG A 71 -1.27 15.49 12.28
C ARG A 71 -1.22 16.99 11.93
N MET A 72 -1.31 17.33 10.64
CA MET A 72 -1.40 18.74 10.21
C MET A 72 -2.69 19.42 10.65
N ARG A 73 -3.81 18.70 10.72
CA ARG A 73 -5.05 19.24 11.27
C ARG A 73 -4.94 19.48 12.77
N ALA A 74 -4.26 18.60 13.50
CA ALA A 74 -3.99 18.78 14.92
C ALA A 74 -3.08 20.01 15.18
N ASN A 75 -2.06 20.21 14.35
CA ASN A 75 -1.18 21.38 14.39
C ASN A 75 -1.53 22.39 13.28
N ARG A 76 -2.78 22.88 13.31
CA ARG A 76 -3.30 23.80 12.30
C ARG A 76 -2.46 25.06 12.17
N ASP A 77 -1.99 25.64 13.28
CA ASP A 77 -1.17 26.85 13.27
C ASP A 77 0.16 26.63 12.54
N GLY A 78 0.82 25.49 12.74
CA GLY A 78 2.04 25.14 12.03
C GLY A 78 1.80 24.99 10.54
N ALA A 79 0.67 24.38 10.18
CA ALA A 79 0.30 24.13 8.79
C ALA A 79 -0.13 25.41 8.05
N LEU A 80 -0.91 26.30 8.68
CA LEU A 80 -1.25 27.63 8.13
C LEU A 80 0.00 28.50 7.91
N ASN A 81 1.00 28.41 8.80
CA ASN A 81 2.26 29.12 8.69
C ASN A 81 3.31 28.42 7.79
N GLY A 82 2.91 27.39 7.04
CA GLY A 82 3.77 26.70 6.06
C GLY A 82 4.90 25.86 6.67
N LYS A 83 4.85 25.53 7.96
CA LYS A 83 5.92 24.78 8.66
C LYS A 83 6.03 23.32 8.20
N TYR A 84 5.00 22.78 7.57
CA TYR A 84 5.00 21.43 7.01
C TYR A 84 5.59 21.34 5.59
N SER A 85 5.92 22.44 4.92
CA SER A 85 6.49 22.42 3.55
C SER A 85 7.95 22.91 3.53
N PRO A 86 8.92 22.13 4.04
CA PRO A 86 10.33 22.52 3.97
C PRO A 86 10.81 22.65 2.52
N ALA A 87 11.67 23.65 2.27
CA ALA A 87 12.21 23.97 0.95
C ALA A 87 13.11 22.86 0.37
N LEU A 88 13.73 22.06 1.25
CA LEU A 88 14.60 20.94 0.87
C LEU A 88 13.97 19.62 1.31
N GLN A 89 13.57 18.81 0.33
CA GLN A 89 13.04 17.45 0.53
C GLN A 89 13.69 16.55 -0.51
N ASN A 90 14.83 15.97 -0.15
CA ASN A 90 15.59 15.11 -1.04
C ASN A 90 15.15 13.66 -0.84
N TYR A 91 14.75 13.01 -1.94
CA TYR A 91 14.51 11.58 -1.93
C TYR A 91 15.82 10.84 -1.59
N PRO A 92 15.80 9.85 -0.68
CA PRO A 92 17.00 9.18 -0.20
C PRO A 92 17.77 8.39 -1.27
N GLY A 93 17.20 8.22 -2.48
CA GLY A 93 17.93 7.67 -3.63
C GLY A 93 19.01 8.60 -4.21
N GLN A 94 19.05 9.88 -3.84
CA GLN A 94 20.06 10.84 -4.32
C GLN A 94 21.17 11.15 -3.32
N SER A 95 21.07 10.70 -2.06
CA SER A 95 22.09 10.90 -1.02
C SER A 95 21.76 10.00 0.15
N ALA A 96 22.80 9.51 0.84
CA ALA A 96 22.75 8.66 2.03
C ALA A 96 22.08 9.32 3.25
N ASN A 97 20.89 9.89 3.08
CA ASN A 97 20.08 10.56 4.09
C ASN A 97 18.70 9.89 4.20
N ARG A 98 18.72 8.56 4.30
CA ARG A 98 17.76 7.86 5.16
C ARG A 98 18.10 8.27 6.60
N LEU A 99 17.49 9.35 7.09
CA LEU A 99 17.56 9.78 8.50
C LEU A 99 18.92 10.31 9.02
N THR A 100 19.90 10.62 8.17
CA THR A 100 21.30 10.90 8.58
C THR A 100 21.69 12.36 8.84
N ASN A 101 20.77 13.28 9.13
CA ASN A 101 21.19 14.56 9.72
C ASN A 101 20.18 15.07 10.75
N GLY A 102 20.28 14.54 11.97
CA GLY A 102 19.65 15.09 13.16
C GLY A 102 19.09 13.99 14.06
N ALA A 103 19.37 14.08 15.36
CA ALA A 103 18.53 13.44 16.35
C ALA A 103 17.05 13.75 16.05
N ALA A 104 16.14 12.83 16.40
CA ALA A 104 14.70 13.08 16.27
C ALA A 104 14.40 14.50 16.78
N PRO A 105 13.80 15.38 15.95
CA PRO A 105 13.51 16.74 16.36
C PRO A 105 12.70 16.69 17.64
N GLY A 106 13.30 17.17 18.73
CA GLY A 106 12.64 17.32 20.01
C GLY A 106 12.16 18.76 20.15
N CYS A 107 11.24 18.96 21.09
CA CYS A 107 10.89 20.30 21.51
C CYS A 107 12.02 20.85 22.40
N ALA A 108 12.39 22.12 22.22
CA ALA A 108 13.41 22.76 23.06
C ALA A 108 13.03 22.70 24.54
N ASP A 109 11.74 22.85 24.84
CA ASP A 109 11.15 22.57 26.15
C ASP A 109 10.44 21.21 26.11
N ALA A 110 10.67 20.36 27.11
CA ALA A 110 10.09 19.00 27.17
C ALA A 110 8.55 18.97 27.34
N ILE A 111 7.91 20.14 27.54
CA ILE A 111 6.47 20.27 27.85
C ILE A 111 5.75 21.16 26.84
N ILE A 112 6.41 22.16 26.26
CA ILE A 112 5.78 23.13 25.34
C ILE A 112 6.54 23.11 24.02
N CYS A 113 5.88 22.65 22.97
CA CYS A 113 6.43 22.63 21.62
C CYS A 113 5.87 23.81 20.82
N THR A 114 6.73 24.55 20.14
CA THR A 114 6.27 25.50 19.13
C THR A 114 5.66 24.77 17.95
N SER A 115 4.73 25.41 17.24
CA SER A 115 4.07 24.80 16.06
C SER A 115 5.07 24.42 14.94
N SER A 116 6.24 25.05 14.88
CA SER A 116 7.34 24.66 14.00
C SER A 116 8.07 23.40 14.45
N GLU A 117 8.29 23.22 15.75
CA GLU A 117 8.96 22.02 16.27
C GLU A 117 8.07 20.78 16.13
N VAL A 118 6.77 20.94 16.42
CA VAL A 118 5.78 19.87 16.20
C VAL A 118 5.75 19.46 14.73
N ALA A 119 5.74 20.42 13.80
CA ALA A 119 5.77 20.12 12.36
C ALA A 119 7.04 19.37 11.93
N ALA A 120 8.21 19.74 12.48
CA ALA A 120 9.46 19.03 12.21
C ALA A 120 9.45 17.60 12.76
N MET A 121 8.91 17.41 13.96
CA MET A 121 8.75 16.10 14.59
C MET A 121 7.78 15.21 13.79
N ASP A 122 6.61 15.73 13.43
CA ASP A 122 5.62 14.99 12.63
C ASP A 122 6.18 14.52 11.29
N LEU A 123 6.90 15.39 10.56
CA LEU A 123 7.52 15.02 9.29
C LEU A 123 8.61 13.97 9.47
N TYR A 124 9.35 14.02 10.58
CA TYR A 124 10.38 13.03 10.90
C TYR A 124 9.75 11.68 11.22
N GLU A 125 8.77 11.64 12.13
CA GLU A 125 8.06 10.42 12.52
C GLU A 125 7.34 9.79 11.34
N TRP A 126 6.60 10.58 10.56
CA TRP A 126 5.89 10.11 9.37
C TRP A 126 6.84 9.47 8.35
N ARG A 127 7.96 10.12 8.05
CA ARG A 127 8.97 9.55 7.12
C ARG A 127 9.64 8.31 7.69
N ALA A 128 9.89 8.26 9.00
CA ALA A 128 10.42 7.07 9.66
C ALA A 128 9.41 5.90 9.61
N SER A 129 8.12 6.17 9.80
CA SER A 129 7.04 5.19 9.65
C SER A 129 6.94 4.69 8.22
N LEU A 130 6.99 5.58 7.22
CA LEU A 130 7.03 5.19 5.80
C LEU A 130 8.21 4.29 5.48
N ALA A 131 9.41 4.65 5.92
CA ALA A 131 10.62 3.88 5.66
C ALA A 131 10.62 2.48 6.30
N ARG A 132 9.81 2.28 7.37
CA ARG A 132 9.66 0.99 8.06
C ARG A 132 8.48 0.17 7.52
N ALA A 133 7.40 0.84 7.10
CA ALA A 133 6.16 0.20 6.70
C ALA A 133 6.19 -0.32 5.27
N VAL A 134 6.87 0.38 4.35
CA VAL A 134 6.94 -0.01 2.93
C VAL A 134 8.38 0.01 2.45
N VAL A 135 8.73 -0.97 1.59
CA VAL A 135 10.08 -1.09 1.04
C VAL A 135 10.38 0.14 0.17
N GLY A 136 11.51 0.79 0.41
CA GLY A 136 11.85 2.02 -0.31
C GLY A 136 10.95 3.22 0.04
N GLY A 137 10.15 3.12 1.10
CA GLY A 137 9.22 4.16 1.54
C GLY A 137 9.87 5.50 1.82
N TRP A 138 9.36 6.54 1.18
CA TRP A 138 9.71 7.92 1.47
C TRP A 138 8.56 8.87 1.11
N GLY A 139 8.49 10.02 1.77
CA GLY A 139 7.43 11.00 1.52
C GLY A 139 7.91 12.44 1.48
N GLU A 140 7.28 13.22 0.62
CA GLU A 140 7.39 14.68 0.58
C GLU A 140 6.01 15.33 0.64
N ILE A 141 6.02 16.60 1.00
CA ILE A 141 4.83 17.43 1.03
C ILE A 141 5.16 18.78 0.44
N SER A 142 4.24 19.31 -0.36
CA SER A 142 4.35 20.66 -0.91
C SER A 142 3.01 21.37 -0.83
N GLY A 143 3.03 22.70 -0.87
CA GLY A 143 1.84 23.53 -0.96
C GLY A 143 1.67 24.41 0.27
N SER A 144 0.49 24.99 0.39
CA SER A 144 0.17 25.95 1.45
C SER A 144 -1.32 25.89 1.79
N ALA A 145 -1.70 26.49 2.92
CA ALA A 145 -3.11 26.56 3.31
C ALA A 145 -4.00 27.30 2.29
N GLN A 146 -3.43 28.21 1.50
CA GLN A 146 -4.17 28.98 0.50
C GLN A 146 -4.32 28.23 -0.83
N GLN A 147 -3.35 27.39 -1.19
CA GLN A 147 -3.30 26.67 -2.48
C GLN A 147 -3.68 25.20 -2.36
N GLY A 148 -3.86 24.70 -1.14
CA GLY A 148 -3.95 23.28 -0.83
C GLY A 148 -2.56 22.65 -0.67
N PHE A 149 -2.55 21.50 -0.03
CA PHE A 149 -1.36 20.70 0.20
C PHE A 149 -1.41 19.44 -0.65
N VAL A 150 -0.24 18.99 -1.08
CA VAL A 150 -0.03 17.76 -1.83
C VAL A 150 0.98 16.92 -1.07
N VAL A 151 0.52 15.81 -0.50
CA VAL A 151 1.35 14.78 0.13
C VAL A 151 1.70 13.75 -0.94
N ARG A 152 2.98 13.48 -1.15
CA ARG A 152 3.46 12.47 -2.09
C ARG A 152 4.22 11.40 -1.32
N VAL A 153 3.84 10.15 -1.55
CA VAL A 153 4.50 8.98 -1.00
C VAL A 153 5.07 8.15 -2.13
N TYR A 154 6.34 7.81 -2.01
CA TYR A 154 7.09 6.98 -2.90
C TYR A 154 7.38 5.67 -2.21
N PHE A 155 7.17 4.55 -2.90
CA PHE A 155 7.44 3.22 -2.39
C PHE A 155 7.84 2.31 -3.53
N LYS A 156 8.63 1.29 -3.23
CA LYS A 156 9.01 0.27 -4.19
C LYS A 156 7.93 -0.82 -4.18
N GLU A 157 7.32 -1.06 -5.33
CA GLU A 157 6.39 -2.17 -5.53
C GLU A 157 7.20 -3.42 -5.90
N SER A 158 6.82 -4.58 -5.40
CA SER A 158 7.59 -5.83 -5.57
C SER A 158 7.26 -6.55 -6.88
N ASP A 159 7.31 -5.83 -8.01
CA ASP A 159 6.89 -6.39 -9.30
C ASP A 159 7.99 -6.33 -10.38
N ASN A 160 8.48 -7.53 -10.72
CA ASN A 160 8.97 -8.01 -12.03
C ASN A 160 10.46 -7.89 -12.44
N GLU A 161 11.17 -9.02 -12.29
CA GLU A 161 12.30 -9.41 -13.15
C GLU A 161 11.87 -9.82 -14.58
N ASP A 162 10.57 -10.06 -14.81
CA ASP A 162 10.04 -10.41 -16.13
C ASP A 162 9.26 -9.22 -16.72
N GLY A 163 9.83 -8.57 -17.74
CA GLY A 163 9.32 -7.38 -18.43
C GLY A 163 7.98 -7.55 -19.17
N VAL A 164 6.94 -7.99 -18.47
CA VAL A 164 5.56 -7.99 -18.95
C VAL A 164 4.88 -6.75 -18.37
N THR A 165 4.87 -5.72 -19.22
CA THR A 165 4.00 -4.55 -19.25
C THR A 165 3.75 -3.88 -17.89
N ALA A 166 4.45 -2.76 -17.71
CA ALA A 166 3.95 -1.62 -16.94
C ALA A 166 2.41 -1.61 -17.02
N HIS A 167 1.74 -1.75 -15.87
CA HIS A 167 0.35 -1.39 -15.81
C HIS A 167 0.23 0.01 -16.41
N ALA A 168 -0.65 0.15 -17.39
CA ALA A 168 -0.85 1.36 -18.18
C ALA A 168 -1.45 2.53 -17.35
N ASP A 169 -1.20 2.51 -16.04
CA ASP A 169 -1.52 3.56 -15.09
C ASP A 169 -0.34 4.58 -15.02
N ASP A 170 0.84 4.20 -15.55
CA ASP A 170 2.03 5.05 -15.68
C ASP A 170 1.98 6.01 -16.88
N ALA A 171 0.91 5.97 -17.69
CA ALA A 171 0.75 6.83 -18.87
C ALA A 171 0.45 8.31 -18.54
N ASP A 172 0.33 8.69 -17.27
CA ASP A 172 0.19 10.11 -16.93
C ASP A 172 0.75 10.49 -15.55
N LEU A 173 2.02 10.20 -15.34
CA LEU A 173 2.80 10.80 -14.24
C LEU A 173 2.78 12.35 -14.29
N SER A 174 2.40 12.96 -15.42
CA SER A 174 2.18 14.40 -15.55
C SER A 174 0.86 14.88 -14.91
N LYS A 175 -0.17 14.02 -14.85
CA LYS A 175 -1.43 14.28 -14.13
C LYS A 175 -1.42 13.85 -12.66
N SER A 176 -0.53 12.93 -12.25
CA SER A 176 -0.58 12.32 -10.91
C SER A 176 0.00 13.19 -9.78
N ASN A 177 0.31 14.47 -10.02
CA ASN A 177 0.99 15.36 -9.07
C ASN A 177 2.34 14.83 -8.55
N CYS A 178 2.85 13.71 -9.05
CA CYS A 178 4.13 13.12 -8.64
C CYS A 178 5.30 13.89 -9.24
N ARG A 179 6.42 14.01 -8.50
CA ARG A 179 7.61 14.70 -9.01
C ARG A 179 8.43 13.74 -9.87
N MET A 180 8.28 13.86 -11.19
CA MET A 180 9.06 13.12 -12.19
C MET A 180 10.58 13.21 -11.99
N ALA A 181 11.10 14.33 -11.48
CA ALA A 181 12.52 14.47 -11.19
C ALA A 181 13.03 13.51 -10.10
N VAL A 182 12.17 13.14 -9.14
CA VAL A 182 12.50 12.16 -8.09
C VAL A 182 12.48 10.75 -8.66
N LEU A 183 11.46 10.40 -9.44
CA LEU A 183 11.34 9.10 -10.11
C LEU A 183 12.46 8.86 -11.13
N ALA A 184 12.83 9.87 -11.91
CA ALA A 184 13.93 9.79 -12.87
C ALA A 184 15.32 9.73 -12.20
N ALA A 185 15.42 10.15 -10.94
CA ALA A 185 16.64 10.09 -10.16
C ALA A 185 16.85 8.75 -9.44
N THR A 186 15.84 7.87 -9.41
CA THR A 186 15.99 6.54 -8.82
C THR A 186 16.62 5.61 -9.85
N THR A 187 17.70 4.91 -9.49
CA THR A 187 18.25 3.81 -10.31
C THR A 187 17.30 2.60 -10.36
N ASP A 188 16.30 2.59 -9.48
CA ASP A 188 15.36 1.50 -9.27
C ASP A 188 14.10 1.70 -10.12
N LYS A 189 13.75 0.73 -10.98
CA LYS A 189 12.65 0.82 -11.96
C LYS A 189 11.27 0.58 -11.34
N ASP A 190 11.23 0.11 -10.10
CA ASP A 190 10.00 -0.37 -9.45
C ASP A 190 9.44 0.64 -8.45
N VAL A 191 9.96 1.87 -8.44
CA VAL A 191 9.45 2.94 -7.58
C VAL A 191 8.14 3.48 -8.14
N ARG A 192 7.09 3.46 -7.32
CA ARG A 192 5.78 4.04 -7.58
C ARG A 192 5.58 5.28 -6.72
N CYS A 193 4.63 6.12 -7.13
CA CYS A 193 4.27 7.33 -6.40
C CYS A 193 2.75 7.43 -6.23
N LEU A 194 2.31 7.77 -5.02
CA LEU A 194 0.95 8.09 -4.65
C LEU A 194 0.91 9.56 -4.20
N ALA A 195 0.04 10.38 -4.80
CA ALA A 195 -0.17 11.76 -4.37
C ALA A 195 -1.60 11.95 -3.82
N THR A 196 -1.70 12.58 -2.65
CA THR A 196 -2.96 12.94 -2.01
C THR A 196 -3.04 14.46 -1.86
N ILE A 197 -4.13 15.06 -2.34
CA ILE A 197 -4.38 16.50 -2.24
C ILE A 197 -5.40 16.75 -1.13
N PHE A 198 -5.17 17.73 -0.28
CA PHE A 198 -6.13 18.14 0.74
C PHE A 198 -6.01 19.64 1.07
N SER A 199 -7.03 20.17 1.74
CA SER A 199 -7.08 21.53 2.30
C SER A 199 -7.35 21.48 3.81
N LEU A 200 -6.87 22.49 4.53
CA LEU A 200 -7.05 22.68 5.99
C LEU A 200 -8.30 23.51 6.34
#